data_AF-A0A5J4VAB1-F1
#
_entry.id   AF-A0A5J4VAB1-F1
#
_cell.length_a   1.000
_cell.length_b   1.000
_cell.length_c   1.000
_cell.angle_alpha   90.00
_cell.angle_beta   90.00
_cell.angle_gamma   90.00
#
_symmetry.space_group_name_H-M   'P 1'
#
loop_
_entity.id
_entity.type
_entity.pdbx_description
1 polymer ?
#
loop_
_entity_poly.entity_id
_entity_poly.type
_entity_poly.pdbx_seq_one_letter_code
_entity_poly.pdbx_strand_id
1 'polypeptide(L)'
;MASTLEINKFSGPFTKSQLDSNLIDIMTENQSPTSKKKKKQQQQQQQQSGQVNTEIKLQAAIALCCTKTTLGCSQTELKSMTTLFQSKLQSALNYLQLHSQMSNTFTQSGSKLGMNMQINNVEMETTRNVLLALGQLGWEYQMIQDMISTYKIHESVLPLLHINCKCSKKIQVTNTQIVQSLLSAVFFAVSVFLNQIKPPQFNQIWSEHTPLDHISPIITSYAESLNNISYQSQKQSSKKNNQSDNTSTDQQNKSNYSFDLICKSLCLLCGLMSGPLQLQKKILENSKIIENVVKIASFNKFDQENENENGRIKIQLYSFECLSHFCKYPVPQIMRKILCDQKGIFVLTKFGSSAGEGNIHDNIIALNLRNISQILANLKINQSRIESKKLLNDINDNLEESDIIEECDALLYHSDIRDNIGVIKCAKELKRMINKLALNPEIRIDQRGYAARINSEDESGNELEYVTDSDDEDDEDEEEEKYE
;
A
#
# COMPACT_ATOMS: atom_id res chain seq x y z
N MET A 1 36.07 2.13 -14.92
CA MET A 1 36.92 0.98 -15.27
C MET A 1 36.10 -0.28 -15.10
N ALA A 2 36.12 -1.16 -16.10
CA ALA A 2 35.34 -2.40 -16.16
C ALA A 2 36.02 -3.53 -15.38
N SER A 3 35.21 -4.37 -14.72
CA SER A 3 35.51 -5.79 -14.46
C SER A 3 34.22 -6.62 -14.49
N THR A 4 33.77 -6.91 -15.70
CA THR A 4 33.30 -8.24 -16.16
C THR A 4 34.20 -9.37 -15.60
N LEU A 5 33.81 -10.60 -15.23
CA LEU A 5 32.67 -11.48 -15.48
C LEU A 5 32.77 -12.65 -14.47
N GLU A 6 31.66 -13.12 -13.91
CA GLU A 6 31.40 -14.56 -13.84
C GLU A 6 30.15 -14.85 -14.66
N ILE A 7 30.38 -15.52 -15.78
CA ILE A 7 29.41 -15.83 -16.83
C ILE A 7 28.43 -16.87 -16.28
N ASN A 8 27.22 -16.42 -15.98
CA ASN A 8 26.08 -17.30 -15.76
C ASN A 8 25.73 -17.97 -17.11
N LYS A 9 25.81 -19.30 -17.18
CA LYS A 9 25.67 -20.15 -18.39
C LYS A 9 24.28 -20.11 -19.09
N PHE A 10 23.43 -19.16 -18.73
CA PHE A 10 22.11 -18.93 -19.34
C PHE A 10 21.94 -17.53 -19.95
N SER A 11 23.01 -16.75 -20.07
CA SER A 11 22.97 -15.42 -20.70
C SER A 11 23.02 -15.50 -22.23
N GLY A 12 21.96 -16.06 -22.83
CA GLY A 12 21.55 -15.66 -24.17
C GLY A 12 20.91 -14.27 -24.10
N PRO A 13 20.94 -13.46 -25.17
CA PRO A 13 20.21 -12.20 -25.23
C PRO A 13 18.71 -12.52 -25.30
N PHE A 14 18.09 -12.83 -24.16
CA PHE A 14 16.65 -12.89 -24.06
C PHE A 14 16.14 -11.46 -24.17
N THR A 15 15.75 -11.06 -25.38
CA THR A 15 14.88 -9.90 -25.53
C THR A 15 13.65 -10.16 -24.66
N LYS A 16 13.33 -9.25 -23.74
CA LYS A 16 12.27 -9.38 -22.71
C LYS A 16 10.94 -9.96 -23.24
N SER A 17 10.59 -9.69 -24.49
CA SER A 17 9.43 -10.26 -25.20
C SER A 17 9.47 -11.79 -25.38
N GLN A 18 10.65 -12.39 -25.58
CA GLN A 18 10.82 -13.84 -25.71
C GLN A 18 10.64 -14.55 -24.36
N LEU A 19 11.07 -13.93 -23.26
CA LEU A 19 10.86 -14.50 -21.93
C LEU A 19 9.37 -14.57 -21.60
N ASP A 20 8.63 -13.49 -21.86
CA ASP A 20 7.19 -13.43 -21.64
C ASP A 20 6.42 -14.45 -22.47
N SER A 21 6.77 -14.62 -23.76
CA SER A 21 6.18 -15.63 -24.64
C SER A 21 6.43 -17.04 -24.10
N ASN A 22 7.68 -17.36 -23.75
CA ASN A 22 8.04 -18.69 -23.24
C ASN A 22 7.32 -19.02 -21.93
N LEU A 23 7.16 -18.04 -21.03
CA LEU A 23 6.41 -18.24 -19.78
C LEU A 23 4.91 -18.49 -20.04
N ILE A 24 4.32 -17.78 -21.00
CA ILE A 24 2.93 -18.01 -21.43
C ILE A 24 2.79 -19.40 -22.05
N ASP A 25 3.71 -19.81 -22.91
CA ASP A 25 3.68 -21.13 -23.54
C ASP A 25 3.74 -22.23 -22.48
N ILE A 26 4.70 -22.16 -21.54
CA ILE A 26 4.82 -23.11 -20.44
C ILE A 26 3.51 -23.17 -19.62
N MET A 27 2.93 -22.02 -19.29
CA MET A 27 1.70 -21.93 -18.51
C MET A 27 0.50 -22.55 -19.23
N THR A 28 0.35 -22.28 -20.53
CA THR A 28 -0.84 -22.63 -21.34
C THR A 28 -0.74 -23.97 -22.07
N GLU A 29 0.44 -24.59 -22.09
CA GLU A 29 0.70 -25.83 -22.84
C GLU A 29 -0.27 -26.94 -22.41
N ASN A 30 -1.23 -27.28 -23.27
CA ASN A 30 -2.08 -28.44 -23.11
C ASN A 30 -1.26 -29.67 -23.53
N GLN A 31 -1.00 -30.60 -22.61
CA GLN A 31 -0.38 -31.86 -22.97
C GLN A 31 -1.25 -32.56 -24.02
N SER A 32 -0.76 -32.61 -25.25
CA SER A 32 -1.36 -33.42 -26.30
C SER A 32 -1.31 -34.89 -25.86
N PRO A 33 -2.36 -35.68 -26.09
CA PRO A 33 -2.41 -37.08 -25.67
C PRO A 33 -1.56 -37.93 -26.61
N THR A 34 -0.24 -37.76 -26.59
CA THR A 34 0.66 -38.67 -27.30
C THR A 34 0.81 -39.97 -26.50
N SER A 35 0.35 -41.05 -27.12
CA SER A 35 0.58 -42.46 -26.80
C SER A 35 -0.34 -43.14 -25.76
N LYS A 36 -1.56 -43.46 -26.22
CA LYS A 36 -2.30 -44.65 -25.77
C LYS A 36 -1.47 -45.91 -26.03
N LYS A 37 -0.59 -46.33 -25.12
CA LYS A 37 -0.14 -47.74 -24.94
C LYS A 37 0.89 -47.86 -23.80
N LYS A 38 0.39 -48.14 -22.58
CA LYS A 38 0.89 -49.20 -21.65
C LYS A 38 0.24 -49.05 -20.27
N LYS A 39 -0.82 -49.84 -20.03
CA LYS A 39 -1.56 -49.89 -18.77
C LYS A 39 -0.76 -50.64 -17.69
N LYS A 40 -0.86 -50.11 -16.45
CA LYS A 40 -0.65 -50.70 -15.12
C LYS A 40 0.66 -50.47 -14.32
N GLN A 41 1.75 -49.93 -14.89
CA GLN A 41 2.85 -49.35 -14.09
C GLN A 41 2.96 -47.82 -14.20
N GLN A 42 2.18 -47.20 -15.09
CA GLN A 42 2.23 -45.76 -15.38
C GLN A 42 1.37 -44.88 -14.47
N GLN A 43 0.52 -45.40 -13.58
CA GLN A 43 -0.38 -44.54 -12.78
C GLN A 43 0.33 -43.71 -11.71
N GLN A 44 1.36 -44.26 -11.04
CA GLN A 44 2.16 -43.48 -10.07
C GLN A 44 3.13 -42.52 -10.76
N GLN A 45 3.73 -42.91 -11.88
CA GLN A 45 4.58 -42.02 -12.68
C GLN A 45 3.79 -40.89 -13.37
N GLN A 46 2.55 -41.16 -13.83
CA GLN A 46 1.66 -40.12 -14.39
C GLN A 46 1.16 -39.13 -13.34
N GLN A 47 0.96 -39.58 -12.09
CA GLN A 47 0.59 -38.68 -10.98
C GLN A 47 1.77 -37.78 -10.57
N GLN A 48 2.98 -38.34 -10.45
CA GLN A 48 4.18 -37.53 -10.17
C GLN A 48 4.52 -36.58 -11.31
N SER A 49 4.41 -37.00 -12.58
CA SER A 49 4.65 -36.12 -13.72
C SER A 49 3.59 -35.02 -13.85
N GLY A 50 2.33 -35.31 -13.49
CA GLY A 50 1.25 -34.32 -13.47
C GLY A 50 1.44 -33.24 -12.38
N GLN A 51 1.90 -33.64 -11.19
CA GLN A 51 2.22 -32.71 -10.11
C GLN A 51 3.40 -31.81 -10.46
N VAL A 52 4.49 -32.38 -11.00
CA VAL A 52 5.66 -31.61 -11.44
C VAL A 52 5.29 -30.61 -12.53
N ASN A 53 4.46 -31.01 -13.49
CA ASN A 53 3.99 -30.11 -14.55
C ASN A 53 3.14 -28.95 -13.98
N THR A 54 2.26 -29.23 -13.02
CA THR A 54 1.44 -28.19 -12.38
C THR A 54 2.31 -27.19 -11.61
N GLU A 55 3.36 -27.66 -10.94
CA GLU A 55 4.29 -26.80 -10.23
C GLU A 55 5.11 -25.92 -11.19
N ILE A 56 5.61 -26.48 -12.30
CA ILE A 56 6.32 -25.69 -13.33
C ILE A 56 5.42 -24.58 -13.88
N LYS A 57 4.16 -24.91 -14.18
CA LYS A 57 3.16 -23.93 -14.65
C LYS A 57 2.88 -22.85 -13.62
N LEU A 58 2.77 -23.22 -12.35
CA LEU A 58 2.57 -22.28 -11.25
C LEU A 58 3.75 -21.33 -11.12
N GLN A 59 4.98 -21.84 -11.16
CA GLN A 59 6.20 -21.00 -11.10
C GLN A 59 6.32 -20.08 -12.32
N ALA A 60 5.95 -20.55 -13.51
CA ALA A 60 5.89 -19.71 -14.71
C ALA A 60 4.87 -18.58 -14.56
N ALA A 61 3.68 -18.86 -14.02
CA ALA A 61 2.65 -17.86 -13.74
C ALA A 61 3.11 -16.82 -12.69
N ILE A 62 3.79 -17.25 -11.63
CA ILE A 62 4.38 -16.35 -10.63
C ILE A 62 5.45 -15.46 -11.28
N ALA A 63 6.37 -16.06 -12.05
CA ALA A 63 7.44 -15.32 -12.72
C ALA A 63 6.87 -14.27 -13.69
N LEU A 64 5.83 -14.62 -14.45
CA LEU A 64 5.16 -13.72 -15.40
C LEU A 64 4.61 -12.46 -14.70
N CYS A 65 4.06 -12.59 -13.49
CA CYS A 65 3.58 -11.46 -12.69
C CYS A 65 4.73 -10.56 -12.21
N CYS A 66 5.90 -11.14 -11.94
CA CYS A 66 7.07 -10.43 -11.41
C CYS A 66 7.90 -9.74 -12.51
N THR A 67 7.87 -10.23 -13.76
CA THR A 67 8.77 -9.75 -14.84
C THR A 67 8.13 -8.74 -15.78
N LYS A 68 6.80 -8.70 -15.88
CA LYS A 68 6.09 -7.81 -16.81
C LYS A 68 5.88 -6.41 -16.21
N THR A 69 6.26 -5.39 -16.97
CA THR A 69 6.11 -3.97 -16.61
C THR A 69 4.91 -3.29 -17.27
N THR A 70 4.26 -3.97 -18.23
CA THR A 70 3.05 -3.53 -18.95
C THR A 70 2.38 -4.77 -19.56
N LEU A 71 1.22 -5.22 -19.07
CA LEU A 71 0.46 -6.31 -19.69
C LEU A 71 -0.65 -5.78 -20.59
N GLY A 72 -0.66 -6.28 -21.83
CA GLY A 72 -1.87 -6.89 -22.36
C GLY A 72 -1.77 -8.38 -22.04
N CYS A 73 -2.65 -8.90 -21.18
CA CYS A 73 -2.81 -10.33 -20.95
C CYS A 73 -4.06 -10.80 -21.69
N SER A 74 -3.98 -11.89 -22.46
CA SER A 74 -5.19 -12.43 -23.07
C SER A 74 -6.12 -13.00 -21.99
N GLN A 75 -7.43 -13.02 -22.25
CA GLN A 75 -8.40 -13.62 -21.32
C GLN A 75 -8.07 -15.10 -21.01
N THR A 76 -7.51 -15.83 -21.97
CA THR A 76 -7.09 -17.22 -21.81
C THR A 76 -5.90 -17.36 -20.86
N GLU A 77 -4.90 -16.48 -20.98
CA GLU A 77 -3.75 -16.42 -20.07
C GLU A 77 -4.21 -16.08 -18.65
N LEU A 78 -5.05 -15.05 -18.52
CA LEU A 78 -5.59 -14.61 -17.24
C LEU A 78 -6.34 -15.75 -16.54
N LYS A 79 -7.23 -16.44 -17.27
CA LYS A 79 -7.96 -17.62 -16.77
C LYS A 79 -7.01 -18.72 -16.29
N SER A 80 -5.98 -19.04 -17.07
CA SER A 80 -5.04 -20.11 -16.76
C SER A 80 -4.24 -19.79 -15.49
N MET A 81 -3.73 -18.57 -15.40
CA MET A 81 -3.03 -18.05 -14.23
C MET A 81 -3.93 -18.06 -12.98
N THR A 82 -5.14 -17.51 -13.08
CA THR A 82 -6.07 -17.47 -11.94
C THR A 82 -6.44 -18.88 -11.46
N THR A 83 -6.62 -19.84 -12.38
CA THR A 83 -6.92 -21.23 -12.03
C THR A 83 -5.78 -21.87 -11.23
N LEU A 84 -4.53 -21.67 -11.66
CA LEU A 84 -3.34 -22.16 -10.94
C LEU A 84 -3.25 -21.54 -9.54
N PHE A 85 -3.45 -20.23 -9.43
CA PHE A 85 -3.42 -19.53 -8.15
C PHE A 85 -4.54 -20.00 -7.21
N GLN A 86 -5.78 -20.12 -7.69
CA GLN A 86 -6.90 -20.63 -6.87
C GLN A 86 -6.63 -22.05 -6.37
N SER A 87 -6.15 -22.93 -7.25
CA SER A 87 -5.81 -24.30 -6.87
C SER A 87 -4.75 -24.32 -5.76
N LYS A 88 -3.70 -23.48 -5.88
CA LYS A 88 -2.65 -23.40 -4.86
C LYS A 88 -3.17 -22.84 -3.54
N LEU A 89 -3.93 -21.75 -3.58
CA LEU A 89 -4.51 -21.11 -2.39
C LEU A 89 -5.47 -22.04 -1.65
N GLN A 90 -6.32 -22.77 -2.38
CA GLN A 90 -7.24 -23.74 -1.79
C GLN A 90 -6.49 -24.92 -1.16
N SER A 91 -5.44 -25.44 -1.82
CA SER A 91 -4.57 -26.47 -1.26
C SER A 91 -3.92 -26.01 0.04
N ALA A 92 -3.36 -24.80 0.06
CA ALA A 92 -2.74 -24.22 1.24
C ALA A 92 -3.75 -24.00 2.38
N LEU A 93 -4.95 -23.52 2.08
CA LEU A 93 -6.02 -23.36 3.07
C LEU A 93 -6.40 -24.69 3.71
N ASN A 94 -6.63 -25.73 2.91
CA ASN A 94 -6.96 -27.06 3.39
C ASN A 94 -5.82 -27.63 4.26
N TYR A 95 -4.57 -27.45 3.84
CA TYR A 95 -3.39 -27.85 4.61
C TYR A 95 -3.33 -27.16 5.98
N LEU A 96 -3.53 -25.84 6.03
CA LEU A 96 -3.50 -25.06 7.27
C LEU A 96 -4.66 -25.40 8.20
N GLN A 97 -5.86 -25.63 7.65
CA GLN A 97 -7.03 -26.05 8.43
C GLN A 97 -6.82 -27.43 9.06
N LEU A 98 -6.29 -28.38 8.29
CA LEU A 98 -5.97 -29.72 8.79
C LEU A 98 -4.89 -29.66 9.89
N HIS A 99 -3.84 -28.85 9.70
CA HIS A 99 -2.81 -28.61 10.71
C HIS A 99 -3.40 -28.04 12.00
N SER A 100 -4.32 -27.08 11.88
CA SER A 100 -5.02 -26.47 13.01
C SER A 100 -5.89 -27.46 13.77
N GLN A 101 -6.67 -28.28 13.06
CA GLN A 101 -7.51 -29.32 13.66
C GLN A 101 -6.68 -30.33 14.45
N MET A 102 -5.59 -30.84 13.84
CA MET A 102 -4.70 -31.78 14.51
C MET A 102 -4.09 -31.18 15.78
N SER A 103 -3.59 -29.95 15.71
CA SER A 103 -3.00 -29.25 16.85
C SER A 103 -3.99 -29.09 18.03
N ASN A 104 -5.28 -28.85 17.74
CA ASN A 104 -6.33 -28.74 18.75
C ASN A 104 -6.70 -30.08 19.39
N THR A 105 -6.72 -31.17 18.62
CA THR A 105 -7.00 -32.51 19.15
C THR A 105 -5.88 -32.99 20.08
N PHE A 106 -4.61 -32.71 19.74
CA PHE A 106 -3.49 -33.12 20.58
C PHE A 106 -3.44 -32.37 21.92
N THR A 107 -3.74 -31.07 21.93
CA THR A 107 -3.80 -30.27 23.17
C THR A 107 -4.88 -30.75 24.13
N GLN A 108 -6.02 -31.25 23.64
CA GLN A 108 -7.08 -31.83 24.47
C GLN A 108 -6.73 -33.23 25.00
N SER A 109 -5.91 -33.99 24.27
CA SER A 109 -5.55 -35.37 24.64
C SER A 109 -4.45 -35.49 25.71
N GLY A 110 -3.79 -34.39 26.10
CA GLY A 110 -2.68 -34.41 27.06
C GLY A 110 -1.43 -35.17 26.58
N SER A 111 -1.39 -35.65 25.33
CA SER A 111 -0.28 -36.43 24.81
C SER A 111 0.91 -35.53 24.42
N LYS A 112 2.08 -35.79 25.01
CA LYS A 112 3.35 -35.11 24.68
C LYS A 112 3.83 -35.35 23.24
N LEU A 113 3.17 -36.22 22.47
CA LEU A 113 3.53 -36.53 21.08
C LEU A 113 3.09 -35.48 20.06
N GLY A 114 2.18 -34.57 20.41
CA GLY A 114 1.60 -33.59 19.47
C GLY A 114 2.45 -32.37 19.14
N MET A 115 3.64 -32.20 19.74
CA MET A 115 4.36 -30.91 19.71
C MET A 115 5.26 -30.66 18.49
N ASN A 116 5.39 -31.58 17.54
CA ASN A 116 6.37 -31.44 16.44
C ASN A 116 5.79 -31.67 15.04
N MET A 117 4.53 -31.33 14.80
CA MET A 117 4.06 -31.19 13.42
C MET A 117 4.59 -29.88 12.83
N GLN A 118 5.79 -29.96 12.24
CA GLN A 118 6.42 -28.83 11.56
C GLN A 118 5.58 -28.41 10.35
N ILE A 119 5.38 -27.09 10.22
CA ILE A 119 4.75 -26.50 9.04
C ILE A 119 5.68 -26.73 7.84
N ASN A 120 5.11 -27.13 6.70
CA ASN A 120 5.86 -27.29 5.48
C ASN A 120 6.25 -25.91 4.93
N ASN A 121 7.52 -25.53 5.13
CA ASN A 121 8.04 -24.23 4.70
C ASN A 121 7.93 -24.01 3.19
N VAL A 122 8.12 -25.05 2.38
CA VAL A 122 8.04 -24.96 0.90
C VAL A 122 6.61 -24.64 0.46
N GLU A 123 5.62 -25.27 1.10
CA GLU A 123 4.21 -25.00 0.84
C GLU A 123 3.86 -23.54 1.17
N MET A 124 4.32 -23.05 2.33
CA MET A 124 4.07 -21.68 2.77
C MET A 124 4.77 -20.65 1.89
N GLU A 125 6.01 -20.92 1.48
CA GLU A 125 6.78 -20.04 0.60
C GLU A 125 6.16 -19.94 -0.79
N THR A 126 5.75 -21.07 -1.37
CA THR A 126 5.08 -21.08 -2.67
C THR A 126 3.75 -20.31 -2.60
N THR A 127 2.97 -20.53 -1.54
CA THR A 127 1.70 -19.81 -1.30
C THR A 127 1.92 -18.32 -1.11
N ARG A 128 2.95 -17.93 -0.34
CA ARG A 128 3.37 -16.54 -0.17
C ARG A 128 3.69 -15.91 -1.53
N ASN A 129 4.46 -16.58 -2.37
CA ASN A 129 4.85 -16.06 -3.68
C ASN A 129 3.63 -15.88 -4.61
N VAL A 130 2.65 -16.78 -4.57
CA VAL A 130 1.36 -16.61 -5.27
C VAL A 130 0.62 -15.35 -4.78
N LEU A 131 0.55 -15.12 -3.47
CA LEU A 131 -0.11 -13.94 -2.90
C LEU A 131 0.61 -12.64 -3.26
N LEU A 132 1.96 -12.66 -3.26
CA LEU A 132 2.75 -11.51 -3.69
C LEU A 132 2.56 -11.21 -5.18
N ALA A 133 2.55 -12.25 -6.03
CA ALA A 133 2.25 -12.12 -7.46
C ALA A 133 0.85 -11.52 -7.70
N LEU A 134 -0.16 -11.99 -6.97
CA LEU A 134 -1.51 -11.42 -7.00
C LEU A 134 -1.53 -9.94 -6.60
N GLY A 135 -0.79 -9.56 -5.55
CA GLY A 135 -0.67 -8.16 -5.15
C GLY A 135 0.07 -7.31 -6.18
N GLN A 136 1.06 -7.86 -6.89
CA GLN A 136 1.80 -7.17 -7.96
C GLN A 136 0.98 -6.97 -9.23
N LEU A 137 0.06 -7.88 -9.55
CA LEU A 137 -0.89 -7.62 -10.63
C LEU A 137 -1.76 -6.39 -10.33
N GLY A 138 -1.90 -6.03 -9.04
CA GLY A 138 -2.72 -4.94 -8.51
C GLY A 138 -2.64 -3.59 -9.22
N TRP A 139 -1.53 -3.36 -9.89
CA TRP A 139 -1.21 -2.14 -10.61
C TRP A 139 -1.98 -2.05 -11.93
N GLU A 140 -2.54 -3.15 -12.42
CA GLU A 140 -3.35 -3.22 -13.62
C GLU A 140 -4.83 -3.37 -13.29
N TYR A 141 -5.51 -2.23 -13.28
CA TYR A 141 -6.92 -2.10 -12.92
C TYR A 141 -7.81 -3.18 -13.57
N GLN A 142 -7.72 -3.33 -14.89
CA GLN A 142 -8.60 -4.24 -15.63
C GLN A 142 -8.38 -5.72 -15.27
N MET A 143 -7.12 -6.15 -15.11
CA MET A 143 -6.82 -7.54 -14.79
C MET A 143 -7.36 -7.92 -13.41
N ILE A 144 -7.21 -7.05 -12.39
CA ILE A 144 -7.76 -7.35 -11.06
C ILE A 144 -9.28 -7.36 -11.10
N GLN A 145 -9.88 -6.42 -11.82
CA GLN A 145 -11.33 -6.39 -11.96
C GLN A 145 -11.86 -7.70 -12.56
N ASP A 146 -11.21 -8.23 -13.58
CA ASP A 146 -11.58 -9.52 -14.19
C ASP A 146 -11.35 -10.68 -13.21
N MET A 147 -10.20 -10.72 -12.52
CA MET A 147 -9.90 -11.72 -11.49
C MET A 147 -10.93 -11.74 -10.35
N ILE A 148 -11.44 -10.58 -9.95
CA ILE A 148 -12.43 -10.45 -8.88
C ILE A 148 -13.84 -10.77 -9.38
N SER A 149 -14.26 -10.16 -10.49
CA SER A 149 -15.63 -10.22 -10.98
C SER A 149 -15.95 -11.52 -11.71
N THR A 150 -15.01 -12.03 -12.51
CA THR A 150 -15.20 -13.23 -13.33
C THR A 150 -14.71 -14.47 -12.59
N TYR A 151 -13.51 -14.41 -12.03
CA TYR A 151 -12.86 -15.59 -11.46
C TYR A 151 -12.96 -15.69 -9.94
N LYS A 152 -13.44 -14.65 -9.24
CA LYS A 152 -13.65 -14.64 -7.79
C LYS A 152 -12.41 -15.01 -6.97
N ILE A 153 -11.21 -14.60 -7.40
CA ILE A 153 -9.95 -14.93 -6.70
C ILE A 153 -9.95 -14.53 -5.22
N HIS A 154 -10.65 -13.46 -4.88
CA HIS A 154 -10.77 -12.94 -3.52
C HIS A 154 -11.40 -13.97 -2.55
N GLU A 155 -12.33 -14.82 -3.02
CA GLU A 155 -12.94 -15.88 -2.21
C GLU A 155 -11.90 -16.92 -1.74
N SER A 156 -10.81 -17.11 -2.49
CA SER A 156 -9.70 -18.00 -2.13
C SER A 156 -8.66 -17.35 -1.21
N VAL A 157 -8.53 -16.02 -1.22
CA VAL A 157 -7.53 -15.28 -0.43
C VAL A 157 -8.08 -14.88 0.95
N LEU A 158 -9.32 -14.39 1.02
CA LEU A 158 -9.91 -13.87 2.25
C LEU A 158 -9.97 -14.86 3.43
N PRO A 159 -10.16 -16.18 3.24
CA PRO A 159 -10.08 -17.14 4.34
C PRO A 159 -8.72 -17.16 5.06
N LEU A 160 -7.63 -16.82 4.35
CA LEU A 160 -6.28 -16.81 4.90
C LEU A 160 -6.03 -15.64 5.88
N LEU A 161 -6.91 -14.62 5.92
CA LEU A 161 -6.86 -13.58 6.95
C LEU A 161 -6.99 -14.15 8.37
N HIS A 162 -7.63 -15.33 8.50
CA HIS A 162 -7.93 -15.96 9.78
C HIS A 162 -6.75 -16.74 10.38
N ILE A 163 -5.58 -16.78 9.73
CA ILE A 163 -4.37 -17.40 10.27
C ILE A 163 -3.96 -16.69 11.57
N ASN A 164 -3.87 -17.46 12.66
CA ASN A 164 -3.52 -17.00 14.01
C ASN A 164 -4.37 -15.82 14.52
N CYS A 165 -5.60 -15.66 14.02
CA CYS A 165 -6.56 -14.69 14.52
C CYS A 165 -7.24 -15.16 15.82
N LYS A 166 -7.87 -14.22 16.54
CA LYS A 166 -8.69 -14.46 17.73
C LYS A 166 -10.19 -14.67 17.43
N CYS A 167 -10.60 -14.67 16.16
CA CYS A 167 -11.99 -14.81 15.75
C CYS A 167 -12.49 -16.27 15.80
N SER A 168 -13.78 -16.48 15.56
CA SER A 168 -14.39 -17.82 15.46
C SER A 168 -13.92 -18.63 14.24
N LYS A 169 -13.48 -17.95 13.17
CA LYS A 169 -12.96 -18.57 11.94
C LYS A 169 -11.46 -18.87 11.99
N LYS A 170 -10.83 -18.75 13.16
CA LYS A 170 -9.37 -18.82 13.31
C LYS A 170 -8.76 -20.12 12.77
N ILE A 171 -7.60 -19.97 12.14
CA ILE A 171 -6.74 -21.07 11.70
C ILE A 171 -5.49 -21.01 12.57
N GLN A 172 -5.45 -21.82 13.62
CA GLN A 172 -4.37 -21.83 14.60
C GLN A 172 -3.19 -22.64 14.08
N VAL A 173 -2.03 -21.99 13.92
CA VAL A 173 -0.76 -22.62 13.52
C VAL A 173 0.39 -22.05 14.34
N THR A 174 1.54 -22.71 14.35
CA THR A 174 2.73 -22.19 15.04
C THR A 174 3.15 -20.85 14.44
N ASN A 175 3.29 -19.82 15.27
CA ASN A 175 3.66 -18.47 14.82
C ASN A 175 5.16 -18.39 14.50
N THR A 176 5.55 -18.92 13.34
CA THR A 176 6.92 -18.87 12.83
C THR A 176 7.10 -17.68 11.89
N GLN A 177 8.36 -17.32 11.58
CA GLN A 177 8.67 -16.23 10.65
C GLN A 177 8.05 -16.45 9.26
N ILE A 178 8.02 -17.70 8.76
CA ILE A 178 7.42 -18.02 7.46
C ILE A 178 5.90 -17.83 7.48
N VAL A 179 5.23 -18.13 8.60
CA VAL A 179 3.78 -17.88 8.75
C VAL A 179 3.49 -16.38 8.81
N GLN A 180 4.33 -15.59 9.51
CA GLN A 180 4.18 -14.13 9.50
C GLN A 180 4.41 -13.55 8.11
N SER A 181 5.38 -14.08 7.36
CA SER A 181 5.65 -13.68 5.97
C SER A 181 4.49 -14.05 5.03
N LEU A 182 3.86 -15.22 5.23
CA LEU A 182 2.63 -15.58 4.52
C LEU A 182 1.48 -14.61 4.84
N LEU A 183 1.24 -14.33 6.12
CA LEU A 183 0.17 -13.42 6.55
C LEU A 183 0.39 -12.00 6.02
N SER A 184 1.64 -11.55 5.98
CA SER A 184 2.03 -10.28 5.35
C SER A 184 1.64 -10.23 3.86
N ALA A 185 1.92 -11.32 3.12
CA ALA A 185 1.51 -11.43 1.71
C ALA A 185 -0.02 -11.47 1.54
N VAL A 186 -0.75 -12.11 2.47
CA VAL A 186 -2.23 -12.05 2.49
C VAL A 186 -2.71 -10.61 2.64
N PHE A 187 -2.19 -9.86 3.61
CA PHE A 187 -2.60 -8.47 3.83
C PHE A 187 -2.30 -7.58 2.62
N PHE A 188 -1.18 -7.80 1.95
CA PHE A 188 -0.83 -7.11 0.72
C PHE A 188 -1.78 -7.45 -0.45
N ALA A 189 -2.09 -8.72 -0.67
CA ALA A 189 -3.02 -9.12 -1.73
C ALA A 189 -4.44 -8.57 -1.48
N VAL A 190 -4.90 -8.62 -0.22
CA VAL A 190 -6.22 -8.11 0.16
C VAL A 190 -6.27 -6.58 0.02
N SER A 191 -5.23 -5.84 0.39
CA SER A 191 -5.22 -4.37 0.28
C SER A 191 -5.43 -3.91 -1.17
N VAL A 192 -4.84 -4.64 -2.11
CA VAL A 192 -5.00 -4.42 -3.56
C VAL A 192 -6.42 -4.72 -4.01
N PHE A 193 -6.98 -5.88 -3.62
CA PHE A 193 -8.31 -6.27 -4.06
C PHE A 193 -9.40 -5.33 -3.56
N LEU A 194 -9.31 -4.87 -2.31
CA LEU A 194 -10.34 -4.01 -1.71
C LEU A 194 -10.58 -2.73 -2.49
N ASN A 195 -9.55 -2.19 -3.16
CA ASN A 195 -9.68 -1.00 -4.01
C ASN A 195 -10.51 -1.25 -5.28
N GLN A 196 -10.73 -2.51 -5.65
CA GLN A 196 -11.38 -2.94 -6.90
C GLN A 196 -12.75 -3.60 -6.67
N ILE A 197 -13.10 -3.88 -5.42
CA ILE A 197 -14.36 -4.55 -5.08
C ILE A 197 -15.50 -3.53 -5.01
N LYS A 198 -16.62 -3.87 -5.67
CA LYS A 198 -17.81 -3.01 -5.66
C LYS A 198 -18.41 -2.91 -4.25
N PRO A 199 -19.07 -1.80 -3.89
CA PRO A 199 -19.57 -1.57 -2.53
C PRO A 199 -20.40 -2.71 -1.90
N PRO A 200 -21.32 -3.41 -2.61
CA PRO A 200 -22.08 -4.51 -2.01
C PRO A 200 -21.20 -5.69 -1.58
N GLN A 201 -20.27 -6.10 -2.45
CA GLN A 201 -19.31 -7.17 -2.16
C GLN A 201 -18.35 -6.75 -1.05
N PHE A 202 -17.95 -5.48 -1.03
CA PHE A 202 -17.12 -4.93 0.04
C PHE A 202 -17.81 -5.08 1.40
N ASN A 203 -19.09 -4.71 1.50
CA ASN A 203 -19.86 -4.83 2.73
C ASN A 203 -19.97 -6.29 3.21
N GLN A 204 -20.13 -7.23 2.28
CA GLN A 204 -20.11 -8.66 2.58
C GLN A 204 -18.76 -9.07 3.18
N ILE A 205 -17.65 -8.74 2.51
CA ILE A 205 -16.30 -9.06 2.98
C ILE A 205 -16.04 -8.46 4.37
N TRP A 206 -16.44 -7.20 4.57
CA TRP A 206 -16.33 -6.54 5.86
C TRP A 206 -17.11 -7.29 6.94
N SER A 207 -18.34 -7.71 6.66
CA SER A 207 -19.18 -8.42 7.62
C SER A 207 -18.68 -9.83 7.93
N GLU A 208 -18.10 -10.52 6.96
CA GLU A 208 -17.70 -11.93 7.09
C GLU A 208 -16.28 -12.13 7.57
N HIS A 209 -15.35 -11.27 7.16
CA HIS A 209 -13.92 -11.41 7.41
C HIS A 209 -13.35 -10.31 8.30
N THR A 210 -14.12 -9.27 8.63
CA THR A 210 -13.75 -8.15 9.50
C THR A 210 -12.27 -7.73 9.44
N PRO A 211 -11.70 -7.39 8.26
CA PRO A 211 -10.25 -7.26 8.09
C PRO A 211 -9.56 -6.30 9.06
N LEU A 212 -10.26 -5.26 9.54
CA LEU A 212 -9.76 -4.35 10.57
C LEU A 212 -9.44 -5.06 11.90
N ASP A 213 -10.23 -6.05 12.31
CA ASP A 213 -10.02 -6.81 13.55
C ASP A 213 -8.74 -7.66 13.50
N HIS A 214 -8.28 -8.00 12.30
CA HIS A 214 -7.06 -8.76 12.08
C HIS A 214 -5.81 -7.88 12.22
N ILE A 215 -5.85 -6.64 11.70
CA ILE A 215 -4.70 -5.72 11.71
C ILE A 215 -4.61 -4.86 12.97
N SER A 216 -5.76 -4.57 13.61
CA SER A 216 -5.82 -3.69 14.79
C SER A 216 -4.91 -4.15 15.95
N PRO A 217 -4.88 -5.45 16.33
CA PRO A 217 -3.99 -5.93 17.38
C PRO A 217 -2.50 -5.81 17.02
N ILE A 218 -2.15 -5.96 15.74
CA ILE A 218 -0.77 -5.87 15.26
C ILE A 218 -0.28 -4.43 15.34
N ILE A 219 -1.08 -3.49 14.82
CA ILE A 219 -0.80 -2.05 14.87
C ILE A 219 -0.71 -1.57 16.32
N THR A 220 -1.65 -1.99 17.17
CA THR A 220 -1.66 -1.63 18.60
C THR A 220 -0.43 -2.17 19.32
N SER A 221 -0.10 -3.44 19.13
CA SER A 221 1.07 -4.07 19.76
C SER A 221 2.37 -3.38 19.35
N TYR A 222 2.50 -3.00 18.08
CA TYR A 222 3.68 -2.25 17.63
C TYR A 222 3.73 -0.86 18.24
N ALA A 223 2.62 -0.10 18.20
CA ALA A 223 2.53 1.22 18.83
C ALA A 223 2.85 1.19 20.34
N GLU A 224 2.42 0.15 21.06
CA GLU A 224 2.76 -0.06 22.47
C GLU A 224 4.25 -0.36 22.67
N SER A 225 4.86 -1.16 21.79
CA SER A 225 6.31 -1.46 21.85
C SER A 225 7.18 -0.20 21.73
N LEU A 226 6.73 0.82 20.98
CA LEU A 226 7.45 2.09 20.83
C LEU A 226 7.54 2.89 22.14
N ASN A 227 6.55 2.79 23.03
CA ASN A 227 6.60 3.44 24.35
C ASN A 227 7.75 2.87 25.18
N ASN A 228 7.89 1.55 25.19
CA ASN A 228 8.90 0.87 25.98
C ASN A 228 10.33 1.23 25.51
N ILE A 229 10.49 1.46 24.21
CA ILE A 229 11.74 1.92 23.59
C ILE A 229 12.09 3.37 23.99
N SER A 230 11.09 4.24 24.17
CA SER A 230 11.31 5.62 24.62
C SER A 230 11.81 5.68 26.08
N TYR A 231 11.17 4.92 26.98
CA TYR A 231 11.53 4.88 28.40
C TYR A 231 12.94 4.31 28.67
N GLN A 232 13.40 3.34 27.88
CA GLN A 232 14.72 2.74 28.07
C GLN A 232 15.86 3.69 27.63
N SER A 233 15.68 4.46 26.56
CA SER A 233 16.69 5.43 26.12
C SER A 233 16.86 6.60 27.11
N GLN A 234 15.81 7.00 27.83
CA GLN A 234 15.91 8.01 28.90
C GLN A 234 16.62 7.48 30.17
N LYS A 235 16.54 6.18 30.46
CA LYS A 235 17.28 5.56 31.59
C LYS A 235 18.75 5.31 31.30
N GLN A 236 19.13 5.11 30.04
CA GLN A 236 20.53 4.91 29.65
C GLN A 236 21.31 6.23 29.55
N SER A 237 20.67 7.33 29.16
CA SER A 237 21.31 8.67 29.18
C SER A 237 21.57 9.19 30.59
N SER A 238 20.81 8.75 31.59
CA SER A 238 20.98 9.13 33.01
C SER A 238 21.96 8.24 33.79
N LYS A 239 22.46 7.13 33.20
CA LYS A 239 23.45 6.23 33.82
C LYS A 239 24.88 6.34 33.27
N LYS A 240 25.15 7.28 32.35
CA LYS A 240 26.48 7.44 31.74
C LYS A 240 27.57 8.03 32.65
N ASN A 241 27.35 8.10 33.96
CA ASN A 241 28.35 8.59 34.92
C ASN A 241 28.79 7.61 36.01
N ASN A 242 28.42 6.32 35.99
CA ASN A 242 29.04 5.36 36.91
C ASN A 242 29.12 3.94 36.34
N GLN A 243 30.36 3.46 36.27
CA GLN A 243 30.83 2.07 36.21
C GLN A 243 30.41 1.18 35.04
N SER A 244 31.45 0.81 34.29
CA SER A 244 31.57 -0.40 33.49
C SER A 244 31.33 -1.63 34.36
N ASP A 245 30.24 -2.35 34.10
CA ASP A 245 30.17 -3.78 34.39
C ASP A 245 29.50 -4.50 33.22
N ASN A 246 30.29 -5.36 32.61
CA ASN A 246 29.91 -6.27 31.54
C ASN A 246 28.94 -7.32 32.09
N THR A 247 27.64 -7.16 31.82
CA THR A 247 26.74 -8.30 31.67
C THR A 247 25.78 -8.05 30.52
N SER A 248 26.06 -8.71 29.40
CA SER A 248 25.20 -8.87 28.24
C SER A 248 23.91 -9.58 28.65
N THR A 249 22.82 -8.82 28.76
CA THR A 249 21.47 -9.35 28.59
C THR A 249 20.73 -8.44 27.63
N ASP A 250 20.91 -8.71 26.35
CA ASP A 250 20.05 -8.26 25.25
C ASP A 250 18.63 -8.81 25.44
N GLN A 251 17.88 -8.22 26.37
CA GLN A 251 16.42 -8.27 26.32
C GLN A 251 15.95 -7.07 25.48
N GLN A 252 16.21 -7.12 24.18
CA GLN A 252 15.55 -6.22 23.23
C GLN A 252 14.06 -6.56 23.21
N ASN A 253 13.24 -5.63 23.70
CA ASN A 253 11.78 -5.61 23.54
C ASN A 253 11.42 -5.52 22.04
N LYS A 254 11.52 -6.65 21.34
CA LYS A 254 11.06 -6.81 19.95
C LYS A 254 9.54 -6.96 19.98
N SER A 255 8.82 -6.26 19.12
CA SER A 255 7.43 -6.61 18.83
C SER A 255 7.38 -8.09 18.43
N ASN A 256 6.35 -8.82 18.88
CA ASN A 256 6.15 -10.23 18.51
C ASN A 256 5.89 -10.42 16.99
N TYR A 257 5.77 -9.33 16.24
CA TYR A 257 5.54 -9.27 14.82
C TYR A 257 6.76 -8.73 14.08
N SER A 258 7.02 -9.32 12.92
CA SER A 258 8.02 -8.84 11.96
C SER A 258 7.64 -7.48 11.37
N PHE A 259 8.65 -6.69 10.97
CA PHE A 259 8.44 -5.37 10.37
C PHE A 259 7.62 -5.44 9.07
N ASP A 260 7.82 -6.48 8.27
CA ASP A 260 7.07 -6.70 7.03
C ASP A 260 5.57 -6.88 7.30
N LEU A 261 5.22 -7.70 8.30
CA LEU A 261 3.82 -7.89 8.72
C LEU A 261 3.19 -6.58 9.23
N ILE A 262 3.94 -5.76 9.96
CA ILE A 262 3.47 -4.44 10.41
C ILE A 262 3.25 -3.51 9.21
N CYS A 263 4.19 -3.45 8.26
CA CYS A 263 4.05 -2.67 7.03
C CYS A 263 2.78 -3.06 6.27
N LYS A 264 2.57 -4.36 6.04
CA LYS A 264 1.42 -4.83 5.26
C LYS A 264 0.10 -4.70 6.02
N SER A 265 0.14 -4.69 7.36
CA SER A 265 -1.03 -4.31 8.18
C SER A 265 -1.44 -2.85 7.94
N LEU A 266 -0.49 -1.92 7.89
CA LEU A 266 -0.75 -0.51 7.55
C LEU A 266 -1.19 -0.34 6.08
N CYS A 267 -0.58 -1.08 5.16
CA CYS A 267 -1.00 -1.11 3.75
C CYS A 267 -2.46 -1.58 3.61
N LEU A 268 -2.86 -2.62 4.33
CA LEU A 268 -4.26 -3.08 4.38
C LEU A 268 -5.19 -2.03 4.99
N LEU A 269 -4.75 -1.30 6.02
CA LEU A 269 -5.52 -0.18 6.56
C LEU A 269 -5.76 0.91 5.51
N CYS A 270 -4.77 1.24 4.67
CA CYS A 270 -4.93 2.18 3.56
C CYS A 270 -5.97 1.68 2.53
N GLY A 271 -5.90 0.40 2.17
CA GLY A 271 -6.88 -0.22 1.27
C GLY A 271 -8.31 -0.19 1.85
N LEU A 272 -8.47 -0.44 3.15
CA LEU A 272 -9.76 -0.33 3.83
C LEU A 272 -10.30 1.11 3.84
N MET A 273 -9.42 2.10 4.01
CA MET A 273 -9.79 3.51 3.94
C MET A 273 -10.11 4.01 2.52
N SER A 274 -9.83 3.21 1.50
CA SER A 274 -10.23 3.48 0.11
C SER A 274 -11.61 2.89 -0.23
N GLY A 275 -12.19 2.12 0.69
CA GLY A 275 -13.51 1.50 0.55
C GLY A 275 -14.70 2.47 0.69
N PRO A 276 -15.95 1.97 0.77
CA PRO A 276 -17.15 2.80 0.87
C PRO A 276 -17.16 3.76 2.07
N LEU A 277 -17.80 4.94 1.92
CA LEU A 277 -17.83 6.01 2.93
C LEU A 277 -18.30 5.55 4.32
N GLN A 278 -19.33 4.68 4.38
CA GLN A 278 -19.85 4.14 5.63
C GLN A 278 -18.80 3.38 6.43
N LEU A 279 -17.89 2.71 5.72
CA LEU A 279 -16.83 1.96 6.35
C LEU A 279 -15.69 2.85 6.82
N GLN A 280 -15.27 3.80 5.98
CA GLN A 280 -14.29 4.80 6.36
C GLN A 280 -14.71 5.47 7.68
N LYS A 281 -16.01 5.82 7.79
CA LYS A 281 -16.59 6.36 9.03
C LYS A 281 -16.39 5.42 10.23
N LYS A 282 -16.67 4.12 10.11
CA LYS A 282 -16.45 3.15 11.20
C LYS A 282 -14.99 3.04 11.62
N ILE A 283 -14.05 3.10 10.66
CA ILE A 283 -12.62 3.09 10.96
C ILE A 283 -12.24 4.38 11.72
N LEU A 284 -12.74 5.53 11.27
CA LEU A 284 -12.45 6.83 11.88
C LEU A 284 -13.11 7.02 13.26
N GLU A 285 -14.20 6.33 13.53
CA GLU A 285 -14.80 6.24 14.86
C GLU A 285 -13.89 5.47 15.86
N ASN A 286 -13.00 4.61 15.37
CA ASN A 286 -12.03 3.90 16.20
C ASN A 286 -10.83 4.82 16.55
N SER A 287 -10.99 5.57 17.65
CA SER A 287 -9.98 6.52 18.15
C SER A 287 -8.61 5.91 18.36
N LYS A 288 -8.56 4.66 18.85
CA LYS A 288 -7.32 4.00 19.23
C LYS A 288 -6.47 3.64 18.02
N ILE A 289 -7.08 3.30 16.89
CA ILE A 289 -6.35 3.07 15.64
C ILE A 289 -5.72 4.35 15.11
N ILE A 290 -6.45 5.46 15.14
CA ILE A 290 -5.91 6.78 14.76
C ILE A 290 -4.71 7.13 15.65
N GLU A 291 -4.88 7.08 16.97
CA GLU A 291 -3.82 7.35 17.94
C GLU A 291 -2.57 6.49 17.67
N ASN A 292 -2.76 5.18 17.49
CA ASN A 292 -1.66 4.27 17.22
C ASN A 292 -0.92 4.61 15.90
N VAL A 293 -1.66 4.95 14.84
CA VAL A 293 -1.05 5.33 13.55
C VAL A 293 -0.26 6.63 13.68
N VAL A 294 -0.83 7.66 14.32
CA VAL A 294 -0.12 8.94 14.54
C VAL A 294 1.16 8.70 15.37
N LYS A 295 1.06 7.86 16.39
CA LYS A 295 2.20 7.49 17.24
C LYS A 295 3.28 6.71 16.49
N ILE A 296 2.89 5.82 15.57
CA ILE A 296 3.85 5.12 14.71
C ILE A 296 4.52 6.10 13.75
N ALA A 297 3.77 7.03 13.15
CA ALA A 297 4.30 8.05 12.26
C ALA A 297 5.29 9.02 12.95
N SER A 298 5.03 9.34 14.24
CA SER A 298 5.85 10.27 15.02
C SER A 298 7.17 9.70 15.52
N PHE A 299 7.35 8.38 15.44
CA PHE A 299 8.53 7.71 15.98
C PHE A 299 9.78 8.01 15.15
N ASN A 300 10.64 8.88 15.69
CA ASN A 300 11.89 9.33 15.07
C ASN A 300 13.09 8.68 15.77
N LYS A 301 13.57 7.53 15.29
CA LYS A 301 14.88 6.97 15.67
C LYS A 301 15.56 6.43 14.42
N PHE A 302 16.06 7.35 13.60
CA PHE A 302 17.00 7.07 12.52
C PHE A 302 18.44 6.90 13.02
N ASP A 303 18.74 7.34 14.26
CA ASP A 303 20.10 7.38 14.81
C ASP A 303 20.68 6.02 15.23
N GLN A 304 20.17 4.90 14.71
CA GLN A 304 20.73 3.58 14.99
C GLN A 304 20.94 2.81 13.69
N GLU A 305 22.16 2.96 13.14
CA GLU A 305 22.74 2.13 12.07
C GLU A 305 22.50 0.64 12.38
N ASN A 306 21.43 0.08 11.83
CA ASN A 306 21.09 -1.32 11.96
C ASN A 306 20.35 -1.74 10.69
N GLU A 307 20.56 -2.99 10.26
CA GLU A 307 19.94 -3.64 9.09
C GLU A 307 18.39 -3.57 9.04
N ASN A 308 17.74 -3.08 10.10
CA ASN A 308 16.30 -2.88 10.21
C ASN A 308 15.80 -1.48 9.81
N GLU A 309 16.69 -0.57 9.41
CA GLU A 309 16.35 0.82 9.06
C GLU A 309 15.34 0.91 7.92
N ASN A 310 15.55 0.17 6.82
CA ASN A 310 14.63 0.14 5.68
C ASN A 310 13.22 -0.35 6.07
N GLY A 311 13.13 -1.31 6.99
CA GLY A 311 11.85 -1.78 7.53
C GLY A 311 11.11 -0.68 8.31
N ARG A 312 11.83 0.10 9.12
CA ARG A 312 11.26 1.22 9.88
C ARG A 312 10.83 2.38 8.98
N ILE A 313 11.65 2.74 8.00
CA ILE A 313 11.30 3.77 7.00
C ILE A 313 10.01 3.38 6.28
N LYS A 314 9.87 2.12 5.85
CA LYS A 314 8.64 1.63 5.20
C LYS A 314 7.43 1.71 6.12
N ILE A 315 7.55 1.31 7.38
CA ILE A 315 6.46 1.45 8.37
C ILE A 315 6.04 2.91 8.49
N GLN A 316 7.01 3.82 8.53
CA GLN A 316 6.73 5.24 8.63
C GLN A 316 6.05 5.79 7.36
N LEU A 317 6.51 5.38 6.18
CA LEU A 317 5.87 5.73 4.92
C LEU A 317 4.39 5.30 4.91
N TYR A 318 4.10 4.03 5.23
CA TYR A 318 2.72 3.54 5.25
C TYR A 318 1.87 4.14 6.37
N SER A 319 2.45 4.56 7.50
CA SER A 319 1.70 5.26 8.54
C SER A 319 1.34 6.69 8.08
N PHE A 320 2.21 7.38 7.35
CA PHE A 320 1.88 8.64 6.69
C PHE A 320 0.83 8.49 5.58
N GLU A 321 0.85 7.38 4.83
CA GLU A 321 -0.24 7.07 3.89
C GLU A 321 -1.58 6.89 4.62
N CYS A 322 -1.59 6.17 5.74
CA CYS A 322 -2.79 6.05 6.58
C CYS A 322 -3.29 7.43 7.05
N LEU A 323 -2.39 8.30 7.52
CA LEU A 323 -2.74 9.67 7.92
C LEU A 323 -3.31 10.48 6.76
N SER A 324 -2.76 10.33 5.55
CA SER A 324 -3.31 10.93 4.32
C SER A 324 -4.77 10.54 4.15
N HIS A 325 -5.06 9.24 4.23
CA HIS A 325 -6.43 8.73 4.12
C HIS A 325 -7.36 9.24 5.22
N PHE A 326 -6.88 9.33 6.46
CA PHE A 326 -7.69 9.87 7.55
C PHE A 326 -8.02 11.35 7.34
N CYS A 327 -7.07 12.12 6.83
CA CYS A 327 -7.22 13.57 6.62
C CYS A 327 -7.97 13.93 5.33
N LYS A 328 -8.08 13.00 4.36
CA LYS A 328 -8.93 13.17 3.17
C LYS A 328 -10.42 13.22 3.52
N TYR A 329 -10.83 12.64 4.64
CA TYR A 329 -12.23 12.61 5.06
C TYR A 329 -12.67 14.00 5.56
N PRO A 330 -13.59 14.70 4.86
CA PRO A 330 -13.87 16.13 5.09
C PRO A 330 -14.84 16.36 6.26
N VAL A 331 -14.58 15.71 7.40
CA VAL A 331 -15.36 15.90 8.63
C VAL A 331 -14.49 16.64 9.66
N PRO A 332 -14.77 17.93 9.94
CA PRO A 332 -13.91 18.78 10.76
C PRO A 332 -13.61 18.22 12.15
N GLN A 333 -14.59 17.59 12.80
CA GLN A 333 -14.44 16.97 14.12
C GLN A 333 -13.38 15.86 14.13
N ILE A 334 -13.35 15.04 13.07
CA ILE A 334 -12.39 13.96 12.91
C ILE A 334 -11.02 14.53 12.56
N MET A 335 -10.96 15.53 11.67
CA MET A 335 -9.71 16.22 11.36
C MET A 335 -9.10 16.88 12.59
N ARG A 336 -9.90 17.57 13.42
CA ARG A 336 -9.45 18.19 14.67
C ARG A 336 -8.84 17.17 15.62
N LYS A 337 -9.48 16.00 15.76
CA LYS A 337 -8.97 14.91 16.57
C LYS A 337 -7.61 14.42 16.08
N ILE A 338 -7.44 14.23 14.77
CA ILE A 338 -6.17 13.76 14.20
C ILE A 338 -5.09 14.84 14.31
N LEU A 339 -5.40 16.07 13.91
CA LEU A 339 -4.42 17.14 13.70
C LEU A 339 -4.05 17.85 15.00
N CYS A 340 -5.03 18.15 15.85
CA CYS A 340 -4.82 18.86 17.11
C CYS A 340 -4.65 17.87 18.27
N ASP A 341 -5.66 17.03 18.56
CA ASP A 341 -5.65 16.21 19.78
C ASP A 341 -4.51 15.17 19.76
N GLN A 342 -4.21 14.60 18.59
CA GLN A 342 -3.10 13.68 18.40
C GLN A 342 -1.82 14.35 17.90
N LYS A 343 -1.80 15.68 17.75
CA LYS A 343 -0.68 16.46 17.21
C LYS A 343 -0.22 16.00 15.82
N GLY A 344 -1.13 15.48 14.99
CA GLY A 344 -0.82 14.99 13.65
C GLY A 344 -0.16 16.05 12.77
N ILE A 345 -0.54 17.34 12.91
CA ILE A 345 0.05 18.41 12.11
C ILE A 345 1.55 18.59 12.41
N PHE A 346 1.93 18.55 13.70
CA PHE A 346 3.33 18.64 14.13
C PHE A 346 4.16 17.46 13.59
N VAL A 347 3.56 16.27 13.52
CA VAL A 347 4.24 15.10 12.93
C VAL A 347 4.45 15.32 11.43
N LEU A 348 3.44 15.80 10.71
CA LEU A 348 3.54 16.06 9.27
C LEU A 348 4.57 17.15 8.96
N THR A 349 4.61 18.26 9.70
CA THR A 349 5.56 19.36 9.47
C THR A 349 6.98 18.92 9.77
N LYS A 350 7.22 18.26 10.92
CA LYS A 350 8.54 17.73 11.30
C LYS A 350 9.21 16.88 10.20
N PHE A 351 8.44 16.01 9.55
CA PHE A 351 8.95 15.12 8.49
C PHE A 351 8.72 15.68 7.07
N GLY A 352 8.09 16.84 6.94
CA GLY A 352 8.11 17.66 5.73
C GLY A 352 9.35 18.58 5.67
N SER A 353 9.90 18.93 6.83
CA SER A 353 11.08 19.79 7.02
C SER A 353 12.41 19.05 7.19
N SER A 354 12.48 17.72 6.97
CA SER A 354 13.71 16.98 7.23
C SER A 354 14.72 17.11 6.10
N ALA A 355 16.00 17.34 6.43
CA ALA A 355 17.12 17.15 5.50
C ALA A 355 17.22 15.65 5.14
N GLY A 356 16.58 15.24 4.04
CA GLY A 356 16.60 13.85 3.60
C GLY A 356 17.90 13.50 2.87
N GLU A 357 18.60 12.47 3.30
CA GLU A 357 19.61 11.79 2.49
C GLU A 357 18.98 10.54 1.86
N GLY A 358 18.57 10.63 0.60
CA GLY A 358 18.15 9.49 -0.23
C GLY A 358 16.65 9.36 -0.56
N ASN A 359 16.38 8.58 -1.62
CA ASN A 359 15.08 8.50 -2.32
C ASN A 359 13.86 8.16 -1.43
N ILE A 360 14.01 7.36 -0.37
CA ILE A 360 12.86 6.96 0.45
C ILE A 360 12.48 8.07 1.44
N HIS A 361 13.46 8.82 1.95
CA HIS A 361 13.18 10.01 2.77
C HIS A 361 12.50 11.10 1.93
N ASP A 362 12.90 11.25 0.67
CA ASP A 362 12.24 12.18 -0.26
C ASP A 362 10.76 11.81 -0.52
N ASN A 363 10.42 10.51 -0.60
CA ASN A 363 9.03 10.08 -0.69
C ASN A 363 8.22 10.48 0.55
N ILE A 364 8.80 10.37 1.75
CA ILE A 364 8.15 10.78 3.00
C ILE A 364 7.93 12.30 3.01
N ILE A 365 8.94 13.08 2.62
CA ILE A 365 8.83 14.55 2.50
C ILE A 365 7.71 14.90 1.51
N ALA A 366 7.75 14.38 0.29
CA ALA A 366 6.74 14.66 -0.74
C ALA A 366 5.32 14.28 -0.28
N LEU A 367 5.17 13.15 0.41
CA LEU A 367 3.89 12.69 0.95
C LEU A 367 3.37 13.63 2.05
N ASN A 368 4.24 14.07 2.95
CA ASN A 368 3.85 14.97 4.05
C ASN A 368 3.44 16.36 3.55
N LEU A 369 4.21 16.94 2.62
CA LEU A 369 3.86 18.21 1.97
C LEU A 369 2.51 18.11 1.25
N ARG A 370 2.26 16.99 0.55
CA ARG A 370 0.98 16.70 -0.10
C ARG A 370 -0.17 16.55 0.91
N ASN A 371 0.09 15.90 2.04
CA ASN A 371 -0.90 15.72 3.10
C ASN A 371 -1.32 17.05 3.71
N ILE A 372 -0.35 17.90 4.07
CA ILE A 372 -0.61 19.25 4.60
C ILE A 372 -1.41 20.04 3.55
N SER A 373 -0.99 19.98 2.30
CA SER A 373 -1.68 20.62 1.19
C SER A 373 -3.17 20.20 1.12
N GLN A 374 -3.44 18.90 1.11
CA GLN A 374 -4.80 18.38 1.04
C GLN A 374 -5.65 18.78 2.26
N ILE A 375 -5.05 18.81 3.46
CA ILE A 375 -5.71 19.27 4.70
C ILE A 375 -6.17 20.71 4.54
N LEU A 376 -5.28 21.60 4.10
CA LEU A 376 -5.61 23.02 3.90
C LEU A 376 -6.71 23.20 2.85
N ALA A 377 -6.64 22.48 1.73
CA ALA A 377 -7.67 22.51 0.70
C ALA A 377 -9.04 22.06 1.26
N ASN A 378 -9.08 20.96 2.02
CA ASN A 378 -10.30 20.44 2.63
C ASN A 378 -10.92 21.43 3.63
N LEU A 379 -10.09 22.07 4.46
CA LEU A 379 -10.57 23.05 5.45
C LEU A 379 -11.04 24.34 4.79
N LYS A 380 -10.37 24.79 3.73
CA LYS A 380 -10.79 25.95 2.94
C LYS A 380 -12.15 25.73 2.29
N ILE A 381 -12.38 24.55 1.69
CA ILE A 381 -13.69 24.18 1.12
C ILE A 381 -14.80 24.25 2.18
N ASN A 382 -14.48 23.94 3.43
CA ASN A 382 -15.43 23.93 4.54
C ASN A 382 -15.40 25.20 5.42
N GLN A 383 -14.71 26.26 5.01
CA GLN A 383 -14.43 27.44 5.84
C GLN A 383 -15.69 28.19 6.31
N SER A 384 -16.82 28.01 5.62
CA SER A 384 -18.12 28.53 6.08
C SER A 384 -18.58 27.93 7.41
N ARG A 385 -18.06 26.76 7.79
CA ARG A 385 -18.29 26.14 9.10
C ARG A 385 -17.34 26.73 10.13
N ILE A 386 -17.89 27.21 11.25
CA ILE A 386 -17.13 27.81 12.37
C ILE A 386 -15.98 26.89 12.82
N GLU A 387 -16.25 25.59 12.94
CA GLU A 387 -15.24 24.61 13.37
C GLU A 387 -14.10 24.46 12.35
N SER A 388 -14.40 24.44 11.05
CA SER A 388 -13.39 24.39 9.99
C SER A 388 -12.55 25.66 9.92
N LYS A 389 -13.17 26.83 10.10
CA LYS A 389 -12.47 28.11 10.14
C LYS A 389 -11.51 28.17 11.33
N LYS A 390 -11.96 27.73 12.51
CA LYS A 390 -11.10 27.66 13.70
C LYS A 390 -9.93 26.71 13.49
N LEU A 391 -10.20 25.49 12.99
CA LEU A 391 -9.16 24.50 12.73
C LEU A 391 -8.16 24.96 11.66
N LEU A 392 -8.63 25.69 10.64
CA LEU A 392 -7.76 26.28 9.62
C LEU A 392 -6.80 27.32 10.21
N ASN A 393 -7.30 28.19 11.10
CA ASN A 393 -6.45 29.15 11.81
C ASN A 393 -5.44 28.45 12.70
N ASP A 394 -5.89 27.49 13.53
CA ASP A 394 -5.01 26.72 14.41
C ASP A 394 -3.88 26.03 13.61
N ILE A 395 -4.19 25.48 12.44
CA ILE A 395 -3.19 24.84 11.57
C ILE A 395 -2.25 25.86 10.95
N ASN A 396 -2.75 27.01 10.49
CA ASN A 396 -1.90 28.07 9.93
C ASN A 396 -0.87 28.54 10.96
N ASP A 397 -1.28 28.75 12.21
CA ASP A 397 -0.39 29.14 13.30
C ASP A 397 0.70 28.05 13.51
N ASN A 398 0.32 26.76 13.49
CA ASN A 398 1.28 25.65 13.60
C ASN A 398 2.25 25.58 12.40
N LEU A 399 1.81 25.94 11.20
CA LEU A 399 2.66 25.93 10.01
C LEU A 399 3.71 27.04 10.12
N GLU A 400 3.31 28.24 10.56
CA GLU A 400 4.21 29.36 10.83
C GLU A 400 5.20 29.03 11.95
N GLU A 401 4.74 28.48 13.07
CA GLU A 401 5.62 28.04 14.18
C GLU A 401 6.63 26.94 13.79
N SER A 402 6.37 26.21 12.70
CA SER A 402 7.21 25.11 12.23
C SER A 402 8.21 25.48 11.14
N ASP A 403 8.24 26.75 10.72
CA ASP A 403 9.08 27.27 9.63
C ASP A 403 8.94 26.46 8.32
N ILE A 404 7.77 25.84 8.07
CA ILE A 404 7.56 24.95 6.92
C ILE A 404 7.59 25.70 5.58
N ILE A 405 7.34 27.02 5.60
CA ILE A 405 7.38 27.86 4.39
C ILE A 405 8.83 28.08 3.98
N GLU A 406 9.69 28.41 4.94
CA GLU A 406 11.13 28.53 4.79
C GLU A 406 11.73 27.21 4.30
N GLU A 407 11.24 26.09 4.82
CA GLU A 407 11.69 24.78 4.39
C GLU A 407 11.16 24.41 2.99
N CYS A 408 9.94 24.79 2.64
CA CYS A 408 9.48 24.70 1.26
C CYS A 408 10.41 25.49 0.33
N ASP A 409 10.86 26.68 0.73
CA ASP A 409 11.81 27.48 -0.04
C ASP A 409 13.15 26.80 -0.17
N ALA A 410 13.71 26.26 0.91
CA ALA A 410 14.94 25.46 0.85
C ALA A 410 14.80 24.28 -0.12
N LEU A 411 13.67 23.55 -0.08
CA LEU A 411 13.36 22.43 -0.98
C LEU A 411 13.28 22.82 -2.46
N LEU A 412 12.98 24.09 -2.79
CA LEU A 412 12.98 24.56 -4.19
C LEU A 412 14.38 24.75 -4.76
N TYR A 413 15.39 24.95 -3.92
CA TYR A 413 16.78 25.20 -4.34
C TYR A 413 17.67 23.95 -4.30
N HIS A 414 17.14 22.79 -3.87
CA HIS A 414 17.85 21.52 -3.98
C HIS A 414 17.89 21.04 -5.44
N SER A 415 19.10 20.88 -5.98
CA SER A 415 19.37 20.63 -7.41
C SER A 415 19.54 19.15 -7.78
N ASP A 416 18.94 18.23 -7.02
CA ASP A 416 19.16 16.79 -7.16
C ASP A 416 17.91 16.02 -7.62
N ILE A 417 17.98 14.68 -7.53
CA ILE A 417 16.99 13.64 -7.89
C ILE A 417 15.55 13.87 -7.38
N ARG A 418 15.33 14.84 -6.49
CA ARG A 418 14.04 15.19 -5.88
C ARG A 418 12.97 15.70 -6.87
N ASP A 419 13.37 16.19 -8.04
CA ASP A 419 12.44 16.53 -9.13
C ASP A 419 11.64 15.30 -9.61
N ASN A 420 12.30 14.14 -9.73
CA ASN A 420 11.67 12.89 -10.19
C ASN A 420 10.70 12.28 -9.16
N ILE A 421 10.86 12.62 -7.88
CA ILE A 421 10.03 12.12 -6.77
C ILE A 421 8.85 13.09 -6.49
N GLY A 422 8.87 14.28 -7.09
CA GLY A 422 7.80 15.27 -7.00
C GLY A 422 7.83 16.13 -5.74
N VAL A 423 8.94 16.14 -4.99
CA VAL A 423 9.11 16.98 -3.78
C VAL A 423 8.94 18.45 -4.12
N ILE A 424 9.63 18.92 -5.17
CA ILE A 424 9.58 20.33 -5.63
C ILE A 424 8.15 20.73 -6.02
N LYS A 425 7.42 19.84 -6.71
CA LYS A 425 6.02 20.07 -7.06
C LYS A 425 5.14 20.22 -5.81
N CYS A 426 5.30 19.33 -4.82
CA CYS A 426 4.55 19.40 -3.57
C CYS A 426 4.89 20.67 -2.76
N ALA A 427 6.16 21.07 -2.71
CA ALA A 427 6.60 22.30 -2.02
C ALA A 427 5.99 23.56 -2.67
N LYS A 428 6.05 23.66 -4.02
CA LYS A 428 5.41 24.76 -4.77
C LYS A 428 3.91 24.83 -4.51
N GLU A 429 3.23 23.68 -4.50
CA GLU A 429 1.79 23.61 -4.26
C GLU A 429 1.42 24.06 -2.84
N LEU A 430 2.13 23.57 -1.83
CA LEU A 430 1.91 23.95 -0.43
C LEU A 430 2.12 25.46 -0.24
N LYS A 431 3.26 25.99 -0.68
CA LYS A 431 3.56 27.43 -0.60
C LYS A 431 2.48 28.28 -1.28
N ARG A 432 2.03 27.88 -2.47
CA ARG A 432 0.94 28.58 -3.17
C ARG A 432 -0.34 28.59 -2.35
N MET A 433 -0.68 27.50 -1.68
CA MET A 433 -1.90 27.44 -0.87
C MET A 433 -1.82 28.25 0.40
N ILE A 434 -0.70 28.21 1.13
CA ILE A 434 -0.48 29.03 2.32
C ILE A 434 -0.56 30.52 1.94
N ASN A 435 0.11 30.94 0.86
CA ASN A 435 0.04 32.32 0.39
C ASN A 435 -1.39 32.74 -0.03
N LYS A 436 -2.14 31.85 -0.70
CA LYS A 436 -3.55 32.11 -1.05
C LYS A 436 -4.48 32.18 0.17
N LEU A 437 -4.13 31.53 1.28
CA LEU A 437 -4.86 31.63 2.54
C LEU A 437 -4.56 32.95 3.24
N ALA A 438 -3.31 33.42 3.19
CA ALA A 438 -2.91 34.73 3.69
C ALA A 438 -3.54 35.89 2.89
N LEU A 439 -3.71 35.74 1.57
CA LEU A 439 -4.15 36.81 0.67
C LEU A 439 -5.68 36.88 0.43
N ASN A 440 -6.47 35.85 0.74
CA ASN A 440 -7.91 35.84 0.42
C ASN A 440 -8.74 34.99 1.42
N PRO A 441 -9.33 35.59 2.47
CA PRO A 441 -10.15 34.87 3.44
C PRO A 441 -11.57 34.53 2.96
N GLU A 442 -12.05 35.06 1.82
CA GLU A 442 -13.42 34.82 1.34
C GLU A 442 -13.45 34.45 -0.16
N ILE A 443 -13.79 33.21 -0.48
CA ILE A 443 -14.20 32.79 -1.83
C ILE A 443 -15.49 31.97 -1.69
N ARG A 444 -16.55 32.37 -2.41
CA ARG A 444 -17.87 31.69 -2.43
C ARG A 444 -17.84 30.46 -3.35
N ILE A 445 -18.48 29.38 -2.92
CA ILE A 445 -18.66 28.11 -3.66
C ILE A 445 -20.11 28.07 -4.18
N ASP A 446 -20.32 27.56 -5.40
CA ASP A 446 -21.66 27.38 -5.95
C ASP A 446 -22.45 26.24 -5.27
N GLN A 447 -23.75 26.18 -5.57
CA GLN A 447 -24.72 25.30 -4.90
C GLN A 447 -24.52 23.79 -5.15
N ARG A 448 -23.55 23.36 -5.97
CA ARG A 448 -23.33 21.94 -6.33
C ARG A 448 -22.07 21.35 -5.70
N GLY A 449 -21.33 22.10 -4.89
CA GLY A 449 -20.21 21.58 -4.10
C GLY A 449 -18.96 21.24 -4.92
N TYR A 450 -18.82 21.77 -6.13
CA TYR A 450 -17.57 21.73 -6.90
C TYR A 450 -16.88 23.08 -6.82
N ALA A 451 -15.55 23.07 -6.65
CA ALA A 451 -14.75 24.26 -6.88
C ALA A 451 -14.83 24.59 -8.38
N ALA A 452 -15.47 25.71 -8.73
CA ALA A 452 -15.32 26.28 -10.06
C ALA A 452 -13.80 26.45 -10.29
N ARG A 453 -13.26 25.79 -11.31
CA ARG A 453 -11.93 26.13 -11.81
C ARG A 453 -12.01 27.58 -12.23
N ILE A 454 -11.38 28.46 -11.45
CA ILE A 454 -11.05 29.80 -11.92
C ILE A 454 -10.03 29.56 -13.03
N ASN A 455 -10.49 29.65 -14.28
CA ASN A 455 -9.61 29.93 -15.40
C ASN A 455 -8.89 31.22 -15.02
N SER A 456 -7.57 31.11 -14.90
CA SER A 456 -6.68 32.25 -14.92
C SER A 456 -6.81 32.96 -16.28
N GLU A 457 -6.66 34.28 -16.24
CA GLU A 457 -6.51 35.22 -17.37
C GLU A 457 -7.85 35.77 -17.90
N ASP A 458 -8.22 36.95 -17.37
CA ASP A 458 -8.28 38.19 -18.17
C ASP A 458 -8.72 39.37 -17.29
N GLU A 459 -7.73 40.10 -16.76
CA GLU A 459 -7.88 41.52 -16.43
C GLU A 459 -7.19 42.31 -17.55
N SER A 460 -7.94 42.70 -18.55
CA SER A 460 -7.71 43.99 -19.20
C SER A 460 -9.07 44.57 -19.52
N GLY A 461 -9.48 45.58 -18.74
CA GLY A 461 -10.60 46.42 -19.10
C GLY A 461 -10.33 47.05 -20.46
N ASN A 462 -11.29 46.91 -21.36
CA ASN A 462 -11.55 47.92 -22.36
C ASN A 462 -13.03 47.89 -22.73
N GLU A 463 -13.49 49.09 -23.03
CA GLU A 463 -14.88 49.53 -23.16
C GLU A 463 -15.69 48.65 -24.12
N LEU A 464 -16.91 48.32 -23.68
CA LEU A 464 -17.97 47.80 -24.56
C LEU A 464 -18.47 48.96 -25.42
N GLU A 465 -17.83 49.16 -26.56
CA GLU A 465 -18.40 49.93 -27.67
C GLU A 465 -19.35 49.01 -28.44
N TYR A 466 -20.64 49.36 -28.43
CA TYR A 466 -21.66 48.73 -29.25
C TYR A 466 -21.48 49.17 -30.70
N VAL A 467 -21.31 48.21 -31.62
CA VAL A 467 -21.66 48.40 -33.03
C VAL A 467 -22.52 47.22 -33.49
N THR A 468 -23.70 47.58 -33.97
CA THR A 468 -24.78 46.78 -34.54
C THR A 468 -24.46 46.26 -35.94
N ASP A 469 -25.03 45.08 -36.25
CA ASP A 469 -25.57 44.57 -37.52
C ASP A 469 -25.04 45.13 -38.86
N SER A 470 -24.63 44.23 -39.76
CA SER A 470 -25.29 43.95 -41.06
C SER A 470 -24.31 43.45 -42.14
N ASP A 471 -24.66 42.30 -42.72
CA ASP A 471 -24.77 42.01 -44.16
C ASP A 471 -23.57 42.12 -45.12
N ASP A 472 -23.37 40.98 -45.80
CA ASP A 472 -23.19 40.77 -47.25
C ASP A 472 -21.83 40.89 -47.97
N GLU A 473 -21.71 39.96 -48.95
CA GLU A 473 -20.90 39.89 -50.18
C GLU A 473 -19.46 39.32 -50.03
N ASP A 474 -19.20 38.08 -50.48
CA ASP A 474 -18.82 37.65 -51.86
C ASP A 474 -17.34 38.07 -52.17
N ASP A 475 -16.40 37.31 -52.74
CA ASP A 475 -16.43 36.25 -53.77
C ASP A 475 -15.03 35.56 -53.90
N GLU A 476 -15.06 34.35 -54.49
CA GLU A 476 -14.13 33.72 -55.47
C GLU A 476 -12.65 33.47 -55.10
N ASP A 477 -12.19 32.20 -55.02
CA ASP A 477 -11.81 31.24 -56.08
C ASP A 477 -10.46 31.55 -56.77
N GLU A 478 -9.49 30.64 -56.62
CA GLU A 478 -8.44 30.41 -57.63
C GLU A 478 -7.96 28.94 -57.60
N GLU A 479 -8.09 28.31 -58.76
CA GLU A 479 -7.98 26.88 -59.07
C GLU A 479 -6.53 26.34 -59.17
N GLU A 480 -6.42 25.03 -58.92
CA GLU A 480 -5.30 24.17 -59.31
C GLU A 480 -5.37 23.82 -60.81
N GLU A 481 -4.29 24.03 -61.57
CA GLU A 481 -4.03 23.28 -62.81
C GLU A 481 -2.72 22.47 -62.70
N LYS A 482 -2.88 21.15 -62.81
CA LYS A 482 -1.80 20.16 -62.97
C LYS A 482 -1.41 20.03 -64.43
N TYR A 483 -0.10 19.88 -64.64
CA TYR A 483 0.51 19.41 -65.87
C TYR A 483 0.43 17.87 -65.99
N GLU A 484 0.20 17.44 -67.24
CA GLU A 484 0.32 16.11 -67.89
C GLU A 484 -0.75 15.03 -67.65
#